data_AF-A0A2E3YFJ1-F1
#
_entry.id   AF-A0A2E3YFJ1-F1
#
_cell.length_a   1.000
_cell.length_b   1.000
_cell.length_c   1.000
_cell.angle_alpha   90.00
_cell.angle_beta   90.00
_cell.angle_gamma   90.00
#
_symmetry.space_group_name_H-M   'P 1'
#
loop_
_entity.id
_entity.type
_entity.pdbx_description
1 polymer ?
#
loop_
_entity_poly.entity_id
_entity_poly.type
_entity_poly.pdbx_seq_one_letter_code
_entity_poly.pdbx_strand_id
1 'polypeptide(L)'
;MIAAKYLGHGKGGFDTWEEYWNGVAIVCRTFGRNRLPLVLAGWIPPGLWEGFHSSQFFSPTYFLVLVSDPETQRRRLEARAVTTPDKVEFALGATVTMTAEAEERENATILDTSGMTPKQLGAAADRWILERLAE
;
A
#
# COMPACT_ATOMS: atom_id res chain seq x y z
N MET A 1 19.37 10.76 8.89
CA MET A 1 17.97 10.95 8.49
C MET A 1 17.82 10.30 7.12
N ILE A 2 17.19 9.14 7.02
CA ILE A 2 17.05 8.42 5.74
C ILE A 2 15.78 8.96 5.06
N ALA A 3 15.92 9.64 3.93
CA ALA A 3 14.80 10.13 3.15
C ALA A 3 14.26 8.98 2.26
N ALA A 4 13.09 8.46 2.58
CA ALA A 4 12.40 7.50 1.72
C ALA A 4 11.95 8.18 0.42
N LYS A 5 12.34 7.60 -0.73
CA LYS A 5 11.84 8.03 -2.04
C LYS A 5 10.62 7.18 -2.41
N TYR A 6 9.47 7.82 -2.60
CA TYR A 6 8.24 7.15 -3.02
C TYR A 6 8.19 7.03 -4.55
N LEU A 7 7.94 5.82 -5.06
CA LEU A 7 7.67 5.55 -6.48
C LEU A 7 6.17 5.33 -6.64
N GLY A 8 5.48 6.20 -7.38
CA GLY A 8 4.07 6.04 -7.73
C GLY A 8 3.91 5.70 -9.20
N HIS A 9 3.39 4.53 -9.53
CA HIS A 9 3.04 4.14 -10.90
C HIS A 9 1.64 3.48 -10.93
N GLY A 10 0.85 3.75 -11.97
CA GLY A 10 -0.32 2.92 -12.34
C GLY A 10 0.10 1.80 -13.29
N LYS A 11 -0.83 0.92 -13.71
CA LYS A 11 -0.62 -0.22 -14.64
C LYS A 11 -0.10 0.17 -16.05
N GLY A 12 0.48 1.35 -16.25
CA GLY A 12 0.88 1.88 -17.55
C GLY A 12 1.76 0.92 -18.35
N GLY A 13 1.17 0.25 -19.34
CA GLY A 13 1.87 -0.59 -20.31
C GLY A 13 2.11 -2.06 -19.93
N PHE A 14 1.53 -2.57 -18.83
CA PHE A 14 1.66 -3.99 -18.45
C PHE A 14 0.40 -4.78 -18.80
N ASP A 15 0.53 -6.02 -19.28
CA ASP A 15 -0.61 -6.85 -19.66
C ASP A 15 -1.26 -7.47 -18.43
N THR A 16 -0.45 -7.86 -17.43
CA THR A 16 -0.91 -8.43 -16.16
C THR A 16 -0.48 -7.62 -14.92
N TRP A 17 -1.16 -7.85 -13.79
CA TRP A 17 -0.73 -7.29 -12.50
C TRP A 17 0.59 -7.87 -12.01
N GLU A 18 0.83 -9.16 -12.30
CA GLU A 18 2.10 -9.81 -11.97
C GLU A 18 3.27 -9.18 -12.72
N GLU A 19 3.13 -8.88 -14.02
CA GLU A 19 4.16 -8.18 -14.78
C GLU A 19 4.46 -6.79 -14.21
N TYR A 20 3.42 -6.04 -13.85
CA TYR A 20 3.58 -4.74 -13.20
C TYR A 20 4.37 -4.86 -11.89
N TRP A 21 3.97 -5.78 -11.01
CA TRP A 21 4.62 -5.95 -9.71
C TRP A 21 6.02 -6.57 -9.81
N ASN A 22 6.26 -7.42 -10.81
CA ASN A 22 7.61 -7.88 -11.17
C ASN A 22 8.49 -6.70 -11.61
N GLY A 23 7.96 -5.78 -12.42
CA GLY A 23 8.64 -4.53 -12.78
C GLY A 23 8.98 -3.69 -11.55
N VAL A 24 8.00 -3.45 -10.67
CA VAL A 24 8.21 -2.75 -9.39
C VAL A 24 9.28 -3.44 -8.56
N ALA A 25 9.25 -4.77 -8.47
CA ALA A 25 10.22 -5.52 -7.69
C ALA A 25 11.65 -5.47 -8.22
N ILE A 26 11.82 -5.46 -9.54
CA ILE A 26 13.14 -5.28 -10.18
C ILE A 26 13.70 -3.88 -9.85
N VAL A 27 12.85 -2.84 -9.94
CA VAL A 27 13.23 -1.47 -9.59
C VAL A 27 13.60 -1.40 -8.10
N CYS A 28 12.76 -1.97 -7.24
CA CYS A 28 12.97 -2.05 -5.81
C CYS A 28 14.25 -2.81 -5.44
N ARG A 29 14.55 -3.94 -6.09
CA ARG A 29 15.81 -4.68 -5.88
C ARG A 29 17.03 -3.81 -6.22
N THR A 30 16.92 -2.97 -7.24
CA THR A 30 17.98 -2.03 -7.62
C THR A 30 18.22 -1.00 -6.51
N PHE A 31 17.17 -0.50 -5.86
CA PHE A 31 17.28 0.41 -4.72
C PHE A 31 17.67 -0.31 -3.41
N GLY A 32 17.18 -1.53 -3.20
CA GLY A 32 17.43 -2.36 -2.03
C GLY A 32 18.87 -2.87 -1.93
N ARG A 33 19.64 -2.86 -3.03
CA ARG A 33 21.10 -3.08 -3.00
C ARG A 33 21.83 -2.10 -2.06
N ASN A 34 21.24 -0.95 -1.76
CA ASN A 34 21.79 0.03 -0.83
C ASN A 34 21.32 -0.17 0.63
N ARG A 35 20.66 -1.29 0.95
CA ARG A 35 20.09 -1.59 2.29
C ARG A 35 19.12 -0.52 2.80
N LEU A 36 18.44 0.17 1.89
CA LEU A 36 17.42 1.15 2.25
C LEU A 36 16.07 0.45 2.42
N PRO A 37 15.29 0.81 3.44
CA PRO A 37 13.93 0.33 3.58
C PRO A 37 13.07 0.79 2.41
N LEU A 38 12.20 -0.09 1.94
CA LEU A 38 11.32 0.16 0.81
C LEU A 38 9.88 0.26 1.31
N VAL A 39 9.22 1.35 0.91
CA VAL A 39 7.80 1.57 1.20
C VAL A 39 7.06 1.54 -0.14
N LEU A 40 6.25 0.50 -0.33
CA LEU A 40 5.40 0.35 -1.49
C LEU A 40 3.99 0.87 -1.15
N ALA A 41 3.54 1.90 -1.86
CA ALA A 41 2.21 2.47 -1.69
C ALA A 41 1.35 2.10 -2.90
N GLY A 42 0.31 1.31 -2.69
CA GLY A 42 -0.56 0.84 -3.76
C GLY A 42 -1.84 0.21 -3.22
N TRP A 43 -2.68 -0.24 -4.13
CA TRP A 43 -3.87 -1.04 -3.81
C TRP A 43 -3.59 -2.48 -4.16
N ILE A 44 -3.17 -3.23 -3.14
CA ILE A 44 -2.89 -4.65 -3.25
C ILE A 44 -3.26 -5.34 -1.94
N PRO A 45 -4.12 -6.37 -1.97
CA PRO A 45 -4.34 -7.22 -0.82
C PRO A 45 -3.06 -7.98 -0.44
N PRO A 46 -2.75 -8.14 0.86
CA PRO A 46 -1.56 -8.86 1.32
C PRO A 46 -1.39 -10.24 0.66
N GLY A 47 -2.46 -11.02 0.53
CA GLY A 47 -2.41 -12.36 -0.07
C GLY A 47 -2.08 -12.35 -1.56
N LEU A 48 -2.54 -11.33 -2.28
CA LEU A 48 -2.19 -11.16 -3.69
C LEU A 48 -0.70 -10.83 -3.84
N TRP A 49 -0.14 -9.98 -2.97
CA TRP A 49 1.28 -9.65 -2.98
C TRP A 49 2.15 -10.89 -2.73
N GLU A 50 1.83 -11.64 -1.69
CA GLU A 50 2.59 -12.83 -1.30
C GLU A 50 2.57 -13.91 -2.38
N GLY A 51 1.48 -13.99 -3.15
CA GLY A 51 1.35 -14.89 -4.29
C GLY A 51 2.27 -14.55 -5.47
N PHE A 52 2.82 -13.34 -5.56
CA PHE A 52 3.74 -12.99 -6.64
C PHE A 52 5.12 -13.57 -6.43
N HIS A 53 5.73 -14.10 -7.50
CA HIS A 53 7.12 -14.56 -7.47
C HIS A 53 8.10 -13.48 -6.99
N SER A 54 7.80 -12.21 -7.24
CA SER A 54 8.63 -11.08 -6.80
C SER A 54 8.66 -10.87 -5.29
N SER A 55 7.67 -11.35 -4.54
CA SER A 55 7.60 -11.18 -3.07
C SER A 55 8.81 -11.79 -2.36
N GLN A 56 9.40 -12.85 -2.94
CA GLN A 56 10.60 -13.53 -2.42
C GLN A 56 11.83 -12.62 -2.27
N PHE A 57 11.86 -11.49 -2.97
CA PHE A 57 12.98 -10.54 -2.89
C PHE A 57 12.85 -9.55 -1.72
N PHE A 58 11.77 -9.65 -0.94
CA PHE A 58 11.45 -8.77 0.17
C PHE A 58 11.28 -9.59 1.45
N SER A 59 12.10 -9.31 2.46
CA SER A 59 11.96 -9.93 3.77
C SER A 59 12.69 -9.12 4.85
N PRO A 60 12.06 -8.88 6.02
CA PRO A 60 10.64 -9.14 6.33
C PRO A 60 9.70 -8.21 5.55
N THR A 61 8.45 -8.64 5.33
CA THR A 61 7.39 -7.82 4.71
C THR A 61 6.28 -7.55 5.72
N TYR A 62 5.93 -6.28 5.88
CA TYR A 62 4.84 -5.82 6.74
C TYR A 62 3.82 -5.02 5.93
N PHE A 63 2.55 -5.09 6.32
CA PHE A 63 1.45 -4.40 5.65
C PHE A 63 0.82 -3.36 6.58
N LEU A 64 0.73 -2.12 6.11
CA LEU A 64 -0.07 -1.07 6.75
C LEU A 64 -1.29 -0.79 5.88
N VAL A 65 -2.46 -1.28 6.30
CA VAL A 65 -3.72 -1.09 5.58
C VAL A 65 -4.40 0.17 6.09
N LEU A 66 -4.48 1.17 5.21
CA LEU A 66 -5.15 2.44 5.49
C LEU A 66 -6.64 2.32 5.20
N VAL A 67 -7.47 2.39 6.23
CA VAL A 67 -8.93 2.31 6.12
C VAL A 67 -9.56 3.65 6.47
N SER A 68 -10.78 3.86 6.00
CA SER A 68 -11.65 4.93 6.51
C SER A 68 -13.09 4.46 6.41
N ASP A 69 -13.99 5.11 7.13
CA ASP A 69 -15.41 4.87 7.00
C ASP A 69 -15.85 5.08 5.53
N PRO A 70 -16.86 4.31 5.06
CA PRO A 70 -17.24 4.32 3.64
C PRO A 70 -17.62 5.70 3.10
N GLU A 71 -18.26 6.53 3.93
CA GLU A 71 -18.69 7.87 3.55
C GLU A 71 -17.47 8.79 3.33
N THR A 72 -16.51 8.77 4.26
CA THR A 72 -15.26 9.50 4.14
C THR A 72 -14.45 9.03 2.94
N GLN A 73 -14.37 7.72 2.71
CA GLN A 73 -13.65 7.17 1.56
C GLN A 73 -14.29 7.62 0.24
N ARG A 74 -15.61 7.47 0.11
CA ARG A 74 -16.38 7.90 -1.06
C ARG A 74 -16.13 9.38 -1.37
N ARG A 75 -16.34 10.24 -0.38
CA ARG A 75 -16.09 11.69 -0.50
C ARG A 75 -14.66 12.01 -0.96
N ARG A 76 -13.65 11.32 -0.41
CA ARG A 76 -12.23 11.51 -0.79
C ARG A 76 -11.94 11.05 -2.22
N LEU A 77 -12.63 10.03 -2.71
CA LEU A 77 -12.47 9.49 -4.07
C LEU A 77 -13.18 10.35 -5.11
N GLU A 78 -14.39 10.81 -4.82
CA GLU A 78 -15.19 11.70 -5.66
C GLU A 78 -14.56 13.08 -5.82
N ALA A 79 -13.83 13.56 -4.80
CA ALA A 79 -13.06 14.79 -4.89
C ALA A 79 -11.87 14.71 -5.89
N ARG A 80 -11.54 13.52 -6.41
CA ARG A 80 -10.44 13.33 -7.38
C ARG A 80 -10.99 13.41 -8.80
N ALA A 81 -10.37 14.25 -9.64
CA ALA A 81 -10.80 14.53 -11.01
C ALA A 81 -10.82 13.33 -11.98
N VAL A 82 -10.31 12.16 -11.58
CA VAL A 82 -10.11 10.97 -12.45
C VAL A 82 -10.90 9.74 -12.00
N THR A 83 -11.77 9.88 -11.00
CA THR A 83 -12.56 8.77 -10.45
C THR A 83 -13.96 8.75 -11.05
N THR A 84 -14.36 7.63 -11.66
CA THR A 84 -15.74 7.36 -12.10
C THR A 84 -16.52 6.67 -10.97
N PRO A 85 -17.86 6.67 -10.98
CA PRO A 85 -18.67 5.96 -9.99
C PRO A 85 -18.26 4.49 -9.81
N ASP A 86 -18.03 3.75 -10.91
CA ASP A 86 -17.58 2.36 -10.85
C ASP A 86 -16.22 2.19 -10.14
N LYS A 87 -15.31 3.16 -10.30
CA LYS A 87 -14.03 3.15 -9.59
C LYS A 87 -14.20 3.43 -8.10
N VAL A 88 -15.20 4.23 -7.71
CA VAL A 88 -15.54 4.44 -6.29
C VAL A 88 -16.07 3.16 -5.68
N GLU A 89 -17.01 2.47 -6.32
CA GLU A 89 -17.55 1.20 -5.80
C GLU A 89 -16.46 0.12 -5.73
N PHE A 90 -15.63 0.01 -6.77
CA PHE A 90 -14.48 -0.89 -6.75
C PHE A 90 -13.55 -0.60 -5.57
N ALA A 91 -13.27 0.68 -5.31
CA ALA A 91 -12.42 1.11 -4.19
C ALA A 91 -12.96 0.69 -2.83
N LEU A 92 -14.25 0.92 -2.61
CA LEU A 92 -14.92 0.59 -1.36
C LEU A 92 -14.89 -0.93 -1.14
N GLY A 93 -15.20 -1.71 -2.18
CA GLY A 93 -15.10 -3.17 -2.15
C GLY A 93 -13.67 -3.65 -1.88
N ALA A 94 -12.68 -3.07 -2.57
CA ALA A 94 -11.27 -3.41 -2.36
C ALA A 94 -10.81 -3.13 -0.91
N THR A 95 -11.25 -2.01 -0.31
CA THR A 95 -10.96 -1.71 1.10
C THR A 95 -11.55 -2.76 2.04
N VAL A 96 -12.77 -3.23 1.80
CA VAL A 96 -13.36 -4.32 2.60
C VAL A 96 -12.50 -5.58 2.52
N THR A 97 -12.12 -6.01 1.31
CA THR A 97 -11.27 -7.19 1.12
C THR A 97 -9.90 -7.04 1.80
N MET A 98 -9.22 -5.90 1.60
CA MET A 98 -7.91 -5.64 2.22
C MET A 98 -7.98 -5.58 3.75
N THR A 99 -9.08 -5.07 4.31
CA THR A 99 -9.31 -5.04 5.76
C THR A 99 -9.46 -6.46 6.29
N ALA A 100 -10.34 -7.27 5.69
CA ALA A 100 -10.55 -8.65 6.10
C ALA A 100 -9.26 -9.48 6.04
N GLU A 101 -8.48 -9.36 4.95
CA GLU A 101 -7.20 -10.06 4.86
C GLU A 101 -6.21 -9.61 5.94
N ALA A 102 -6.21 -8.32 6.31
CA ALA A 102 -5.30 -7.80 7.33
C ALA A 102 -5.67 -8.26 8.75
N GLU A 103 -6.96 -8.45 9.06
CA GLU A 103 -7.42 -8.96 10.36
C GLU A 103 -6.92 -10.38 10.64
N GLU A 104 -6.68 -11.17 9.60
CA GLU A 104 -6.24 -12.57 9.69
C GLU A 104 -4.70 -12.72 9.78
N ARG A 105 -3.93 -11.62 9.82
CA ARG A 105 -2.48 -11.62 9.60
C ARG A 105 -1.69 -10.95 10.73
N GLU A 106 -0.63 -11.62 11.19
CA GLU A 106 0.28 -11.09 12.21
C GLU A 106 1.19 -9.98 11.68
N ASN A 107 1.54 -10.01 10.38
CA ASN A 107 2.39 -9.01 9.74
C ASN A 107 1.60 -7.84 9.14
N ALA A 108 0.31 -7.71 9.45
CA ALA A 108 -0.54 -6.62 8.99
C ALA A 108 -1.00 -5.74 10.15
N THR A 109 -1.19 -4.45 9.87
CA THR A 109 -1.77 -3.49 10.81
C THR A 109 -2.81 -2.65 10.08
N ILE A 110 -3.99 -2.54 10.67
CA ILE A 110 -5.07 -1.69 10.17
C ILE A 110 -4.98 -0.32 10.85
N LEU A 111 -4.98 0.74 10.06
CA LEU A 111 -4.98 2.12 10.53
C LEU A 111 -6.23 2.84 10.03
N ASP A 112 -7.14 3.17 10.95
CA ASP A 112 -8.30 4.01 10.65
C ASP A 112 -7.87 5.47 10.48
N THR A 113 -8.15 6.00 9.29
CA THR A 113 -7.77 7.34 8.84
C THR A 113 -8.97 8.29 8.71
N SER A 114 -10.16 7.87 9.12
CA SER A 114 -11.42 8.62 8.93
C SER A 114 -11.34 10.05 9.46
N GLY A 115 -10.85 10.19 10.70
CA GLY A 115 -10.67 11.49 11.38
C GLY A 115 -9.29 12.13 11.19
N MET A 116 -8.40 11.54 10.38
CA MET A 116 -7.03 12.01 10.26
C MET A 116 -6.87 13.06 9.15
N THR A 117 -6.14 14.12 9.48
CA THR A 117 -5.55 15.00 8.46
C THR A 117 -4.38 14.30 7.75
N PRO A 118 -3.99 14.73 6.54
CA PRO A 118 -2.81 14.17 5.86
C PRO A 118 -1.53 14.24 6.70
N LYS A 119 -1.34 15.30 7.50
CA LYS A 119 -0.18 15.45 8.39
C LYS A 119 -0.19 14.42 9.53
N GLN A 120 -1.35 14.17 10.12
CA GLN A 120 -1.50 13.15 11.18
C GLN A 120 -1.28 11.75 10.61
N LEU A 121 -1.86 11.45 9.45
CA LEU A 121 -1.65 10.19 8.75
C LEU A 121 -0.17 9.97 8.43
N GLY A 122 0.51 10.98 7.87
CA GLY A 122 1.93 10.90 7.57
C GLY A 122 2.79 10.61 8.80
N ALA A 123 2.52 11.28 9.92
CA ALA A 123 3.23 11.05 11.18
C ALA A 123 2.94 9.66 11.79
N ALA A 124 1.71 9.16 11.67
CA ALA A 124 1.34 7.83 12.15
C ALA A 124 2.01 6.73 11.32
N ALA A 125 1.98 6.86 9.98
CA ALA A 125 2.65 5.93 9.08
C ALA A 125 4.17 5.95 9.27
N ASP A 126 4.79 7.14 9.39
CA ASP A 126 6.23 7.28 9.64
C ASP A 126 6.66 6.59 10.94
N ARG A 127 5.91 6.82 12.02
CA ARG A 127 6.17 6.14 13.29
C ARG A 127 6.08 4.62 13.16
N TRP A 128 5.00 4.13 12.55
CA TRP A 128 4.80 2.69 12.34
C TRP A 128 5.94 2.09 11.51
N ILE A 129 6.38 2.76 10.45
CA ILE A 129 7.51 2.31 9.62
C ILE A 129 8.78 2.22 10.47
N LEU A 130 9.11 3.28 11.22
CA LEU A 130 10.33 3.34 12.02
C LEU A 130 10.36 2.27 13.13
N GLU A 131 9.21 1.93 13.71
CA GLU A 131 9.11 0.84 14.70
C GLU A 131 9.50 -0.51 14.11
N ARG A 132 9.07 -0.82 12.87
CA ARG A 132 9.41 -2.10 12.20
C ARG A 132 10.84 -2.13 11.67
N LEU A 133 11.46 -0.98 11.43
CA LEU A 133 12.87 -0.90 11.03
C LEU A 133 13.84 -1.07 12.19
N ALA A 134 13.35 -1.04 13.43
CA ALA A 134 14.13 -1.28 14.63
C ALA A 134 14.07 -2.75 15.11
N GLU A 135 13.21 -3.57 14.50
CA GLU A 135 13.12 -5.03 14.70
C GLU A 135 14.28 -5.76 13.98
#